data_AF-A0A352PSM3-F1
#
_entry.id   AF-A0A352PSM3-F1
#
_cell.length_a   1.000
_cell.length_b   1.000
_cell.length_c   1.000
_cell.angle_alpha   90.00
_cell.angle_beta   90.00
_cell.angle_gamma   90.00
#
_symmetry.space_group_name_H-M   'P 1'
#
loop_
_entity.id
_entity.type
_entity.pdbx_description
1 polymer ?
#
loop_
_entity_poly.entity_id
_entity_poly.type
_entity_poly.pdbx_seq_one_letter_code
_entity_poly.pdbx_strand_id
1 'polypeptide(L)'
;MQTFLQNLLNALQWGSFYALIALGYTLVYGVLLLINFAHGDIFMVGAYIGFFLATFLLGAYAFKLPLVLPHGAVFVVTLVLAMVITAMVGVTIERVAYRPLRRKGASRLYVVITALMCGLLLENGNLAL
;
A
#
# COMPACT_ATOMS: atom_id res chain seq x y z
N MET A 1 -31.46 10.08 -14.23
CA MET A 1 -31.34 9.62 -12.83
C MET A 1 -30.15 8.67 -12.64
N GLN A 2 -29.99 7.61 -13.45
CA GLN A 2 -28.87 6.67 -13.30
C GLN A 2 -27.47 7.32 -13.39
N THR A 3 -27.25 8.20 -14.37
CA THR A 3 -25.95 8.89 -14.54
C THR A 3 -25.59 9.78 -13.35
N PHE A 4 -26.58 10.44 -12.75
CA PHE A 4 -26.36 11.26 -11.55
C PHE A 4 -25.94 10.40 -10.36
N LEU A 5 -26.66 9.30 -10.11
CA LEU A 5 -26.35 8.39 -9.02
C LEU A 5 -24.97 7.71 -9.21
N GLN A 6 -24.64 7.32 -10.43
CA GLN A 6 -23.32 6.77 -10.78
C GLN A 6 -22.19 7.79 -10.54
N ASN A 7 -22.37 9.04 -10.98
CA ASN A 7 -21.38 10.09 -10.75
C ASN A 7 -21.21 10.40 -9.25
N LEU A 8 -22.29 10.37 -8.47
CA LEU A 8 -22.23 10.53 -7.02
C LEU A 8 -21.43 9.40 -6.36
N LEU A 9 -21.67 8.15 -6.74
CA LEU A 9 -20.90 7.00 -6.25
C LEU A 9 -19.43 7.07 -6.67
N ASN A 10 -19.15 7.49 -7.90
CA ASN A 10 -17.78 7.69 -8.38
C ASN A 10 -17.07 8.79 -7.57
N ALA A 11 -17.73 9.92 -7.31
CA ALA A 11 -17.19 11.00 -6.49
C ALA A 11 -16.91 10.52 -5.05
N LEU A 12 -17.83 9.75 -4.47
CA LEU A 12 -17.65 9.18 -3.13
C LEU A 12 -16.47 8.20 -3.08
N GLN A 13 -16.31 7.37 -4.11
CA GLN A 13 -15.20 6.43 -4.22
C GLN A 13 -13.84 7.15 -4.25
N TRP A 14 -13.68 8.13 -5.14
CA TRP A 14 -12.45 8.94 -5.22
C TRP A 14 -12.21 9.75 -3.94
N GLY A 15 -13.26 10.37 -3.39
CA GLY A 15 -13.18 11.10 -2.13
C GLY A 15 -12.74 10.21 -0.96
N SER A 16 -13.24 8.98 -0.90
CA SER A 16 -12.84 8.01 0.13
C SER A 16 -11.37 7.62 -0.02
N PHE A 17 -10.88 7.41 -1.25
CA PHE A 17 -9.46 7.14 -1.47
C PHE A 17 -8.58 8.29 -1.00
N TYR A 18 -8.88 9.53 -1.39
CA TYR A 18 -8.11 10.69 -0.95
C TYR A 18 -8.19 10.92 0.57
N ALA A 19 -9.36 10.71 1.18
CA ALA A 19 -9.53 10.79 2.63
C ALA A 19 -8.69 9.74 3.36
N LEU A 20 -8.64 8.50 2.87
CA LEU A 20 -7.82 7.44 3.45
C LEU A 20 -6.32 7.72 3.31
N ILE A 21 -5.89 8.25 2.15
CA ILE A 21 -4.49 8.64 1.94
C ILE A 21 -4.09 9.75 2.92
N ALA A 22 -4.93 10.79 3.05
CA ALA A 22 -4.70 11.87 3.99
C ALA A 22 -4.64 11.38 5.43
N LEU A 23 -5.60 10.55 5.85
CA LEU A 23 -5.65 9.95 7.17
C LEU A 23 -4.38 9.13 7.45
N GLY A 24 -3.97 8.26 6.53
CA GLY A 24 -2.73 7.48 6.65
C GLY A 24 -1.50 8.36 6.84
N TYR A 25 -1.36 9.42 6.04
CA TYR A 25 -0.24 10.36 6.16
C TYR A 25 -0.24 11.09 7.51
N THR A 26 -1.40 11.51 8.01
CA THR A 26 -1.50 12.14 9.34
C THR A 26 -1.13 11.20 10.49
N LEU A 27 -1.48 9.90 10.39
CA LEU A 27 -1.11 8.91 11.40
C LEU A 27 0.40 8.64 11.42
N VAL A 28 1.02 8.46 10.25
CA VAL A 28 2.45 8.20 10.15
C VAL A 28 3.26 9.40 10.64
N TYR A 29 2.91 10.61 10.18
CA TYR A 29 3.56 11.83 10.65
C TYR A 29 3.30 12.08 12.14
N GLY A 30 2.09 11.78 12.65
CA GLY A 30 1.76 11.92 14.07
C GLY A 30 2.62 11.05 14.98
N VAL A 31 3.03 9.86 14.51
CA VAL A 31 3.90 8.94 15.30
C VAL A 31 5.38 9.24 15.10
N LEU A 32 5.82 9.45 13.85
CA LEU A 32 7.25 9.59 13.54
C LEU A 32 7.76 11.04 13.63
N LEU A 33 6.88 12.04 13.53
CA LEU A 33 7.21 13.47 13.45
C LEU A 33 8.30 13.79 12.40
N LEU A 34 8.36 12.96 11.36
CA LEU A 34 9.32 13.02 10.25
C LEU A 34 8.55 12.86 8.94
N ILE A 35 9.01 13.58 7.92
CA ILE A 35 8.46 13.50 6.57
C ILE A 35 8.86 12.14 5.98
N ASN A 36 7.87 11.29 5.71
CA ASN A 36 8.07 9.99 5.08
C ASN A 36 7.66 10.06 3.60
N PHE A 37 8.65 10.24 2.71
CA PHE A 37 8.40 10.30 1.27
C PHE A 37 7.94 8.96 0.69
N ALA A 38 8.30 7.82 1.31
CA ALA A 38 7.93 6.49 0.82
C ALA A 38 6.44 6.13 1.05
N HIS A 39 5.64 6.97 1.71
CA HIS A 39 4.24 6.63 2.02
C HIS A 39 3.41 6.39 0.77
N GLY A 40 3.59 7.21 -0.27
CA GLY A 40 2.91 7.04 -1.56
C GLY A 40 3.33 5.72 -2.24
N ASP A 41 4.61 5.38 -2.17
CA ASP A 41 5.15 4.17 -2.79
C ASP A 41 4.69 2.90 -2.07
N ILE A 42 4.56 2.94 -0.74
CA ILE A 42 3.96 1.84 0.05
C ILE A 42 2.48 1.67 -0.32
N PHE A 43 1.75 2.76 -0.53
CA PHE A 43 0.36 2.70 -0.99
C PHE A 43 0.27 2.04 -2.37
N MET A 44 1.14 2.43 -3.31
CA MET A 44 1.24 1.82 -4.63
C MET A 44 1.53 0.31 -4.52
N VAL A 45 2.56 -0.09 -3.76
CA VAL A 45 2.90 -1.50 -3.56
C VAL A 45 1.72 -2.29 -2.97
N GLY A 46 0.97 -1.72 -2.02
CA GLY A 46 -0.24 -2.35 -1.50
C GLY A 46 -1.33 -2.55 -2.55
N ALA A 47 -1.53 -1.58 -3.45
CA ALA A 47 -2.47 -1.72 -4.56
C ALA A 47 -2.06 -2.85 -5.53
N TYR A 48 -0.78 -2.94 -5.88
CA TYR A 48 -0.28 -4.02 -6.74
C TYR A 48 -0.34 -5.40 -6.07
N ILE A 49 -0.02 -5.50 -4.78
CA ILE A 49 -0.20 -6.74 -4.01
C ILE A 49 -1.66 -7.19 -4.06
N GLY A 50 -2.60 -6.28 -3.81
CA GLY A 50 -4.03 -6.57 -3.89
C GLY A 50 -4.47 -7.01 -5.29
N PHE A 51 -3.96 -6.35 -6.33
CA PHE A 51 -4.23 -6.71 -7.73
C PHE A 51 -3.71 -8.10 -8.08
N PHE A 52 -2.45 -8.42 -7.78
CA PHE A 52 -1.87 -9.73 -8.07
C PHE A 52 -2.53 -10.85 -7.25
N LEU A 53 -2.84 -10.62 -5.98
CA LEU A 53 -3.58 -11.56 -5.14
C LEU A 53 -4.98 -11.82 -5.71
N ALA A 54 -5.75 -10.78 -6.02
CA ALA A 54 -7.09 -10.92 -6.60
C ALA A 54 -7.04 -11.72 -7.90
N THR A 55 -6.11 -11.37 -8.78
CA THR A 55 -5.96 -12.00 -10.11
C THR A 55 -5.51 -13.46 -9.98
N PHE A 56 -4.66 -13.77 -9.01
CA PHE A 56 -4.25 -15.13 -8.68
C PHE A 56 -5.41 -15.97 -8.12
N LEU A 57 -6.16 -15.43 -7.14
CA LEU A 57 -7.30 -16.13 -6.53
C LEU A 57 -8.47 -16.32 -7.49
N LEU A 58 -8.68 -15.40 -8.44
CA LEU A 58 -9.69 -15.51 -9.50
C LEU A 58 -9.29 -16.51 -10.61
N GLY A 59 -8.05 -17.02 -10.61
CA GLY A 59 -7.58 -18.03 -11.56
C GLY A 59 -7.31 -17.48 -12.98
N ALA A 60 -7.04 -16.17 -13.12
CA ALA A 60 -6.75 -15.55 -14.42
C ALA A 60 -5.31 -15.78 -14.90
N TYR A 61 -4.38 -16.17 -14.00
CA TYR A 61 -3.05 -16.67 -14.37
C TYR A 61 -3.07 -18.20 -14.57
N ALA A 62 -2.12 -18.72 -15.35
CA ALA A 62 -2.03 -20.13 -15.83
C ALA A 62 -2.17 -21.22 -14.75
N PHE A 63 -2.07 -20.88 -13.48
CA PHE A 63 -2.30 -21.76 -12.34
C PHE A 63 -3.79 -21.75 -11.97
N LYS A 64 -4.59 -22.57 -12.68
CA LYS A 64 -5.99 -22.84 -12.29
C LYS A 64 -5.99 -23.54 -10.92
N LEU A 65 -6.13 -22.79 -9.82
CA LEU A 65 -6.53 -23.42 -8.57
C LEU A 65 -7.96 -23.96 -8.79
N PRO A 66 -8.24 -25.24 -8.48
CA PRO A 66 -9.59 -25.81 -8.55
C PRO A 66 -10.53 -25.29 -7.44
N LEU A 67 -10.15 -24.19 -6.78
CA LEU A 67 -10.87 -23.62 -5.66
C LEU A 67 -11.80 -22.52 -6.20
N VAL A 68 -13.00 -22.93 -6.61
CA VAL A 68 -14.09 -22.02 -6.96
C VAL A 68 -14.58 -21.37 -5.66
N LEU A 69 -13.84 -20.39 -5.17
CA LEU A 69 -14.29 -19.55 -4.06
C LEU A 69 -15.39 -18.61 -4.58
N PRO A 70 -16.48 -18.40 -3.82
CA PRO A 70 -17.44 -17.36 -4.12
C PRO A 70 -16.74 -16.00 -4.27
N HIS A 71 -17.16 -15.17 -5.22
CA HIS A 71 -16.56 -13.85 -5.46
C HIS A 71 -16.43 -12.99 -4.19
N GLY A 72 -17.40 -13.09 -3.27
CA GLY A 72 -17.35 -12.41 -1.97
C GLY A 72 -16.22 -12.92 -1.05
N ALA A 73 -15.94 -14.22 -1.06
CA ALA A 73 -14.84 -14.80 -0.28
C ALA A 73 -13.48 -14.37 -0.85
N VAL A 74 -13.34 -14.33 -2.17
CA VAL A 74 -12.10 -13.83 -2.83
C VAL A 74 -11.83 -12.38 -2.44
N PHE A 75 -12.85 -11.52 -2.42
CA PHE A 75 -12.71 -10.13 -1.99
C PHE A 75 -12.20 -10.03 -0.56
N VAL A 76 -12.84 -10.73 0.39
CA VAL A 76 -12.45 -10.66 1.82
C VAL A 76 -11.03 -11.21 2.04
N VAL A 77 -10.70 -12.35 1.42
CA VAL A 77 -9.36 -12.95 1.55
C VAL A 77 -8.29 -12.04 0.95
N THR A 78 -8.54 -11.49 -0.25
CA THR A 78 -7.61 -10.54 -0.89
C THR A 78 -7.41 -9.32 -0.01
N LEU A 79 -8.48 -8.74 0.53
CA LEU A 79 -8.42 -7.56 1.38
C LEU A 79 -7.57 -7.81 2.63
N VAL A 80 -7.82 -8.92 3.33
CA VAL A 80 -7.07 -9.27 4.55
C VAL A 80 -5.60 -9.56 4.22
N LEU A 81 -5.33 -10.36 3.18
CA LEU A 81 -3.95 -10.69 2.80
C LEU A 81 -3.19 -9.45 2.33
N ALA A 82 -3.79 -8.58 1.51
CA ALA A 82 -3.17 -7.34 1.08
C ALA A 82 -2.82 -6.45 2.28
N MET A 83 -3.74 -6.27 3.23
CA MET A 83 -3.46 -5.50 4.46
C MET A 83 -2.27 -6.07 5.24
N VAL A 84 -2.24 -7.40 5.43
CA VAL A 84 -1.17 -8.08 6.17
C VAL A 84 0.18 -7.95 5.46
N ILE A 85 0.23 -8.20 4.16
CA ILE A 85 1.48 -8.17 3.39
C ILE A 85 1.99 -6.73 3.28
N THR A 86 1.13 -5.74 3.00
CA THR A 86 1.54 -4.33 2.97
C THR A 86 2.02 -3.85 4.34
N ALA A 87 1.40 -4.29 5.44
CA ALA A 87 1.90 -4.02 6.79
C ALA A 87 3.28 -4.63 7.02
N MET A 88 3.53 -5.86 6.54
CA MET A 88 4.86 -6.49 6.59
C MET A 88 5.90 -5.70 5.80
N VAL A 89 5.56 -5.17 4.63
CA VAL A 89 6.45 -4.27 3.86
C VAL A 89 6.83 -3.05 4.69
N GLY A 90 5.84 -2.36 5.28
CA GLY A 90 6.08 -1.20 6.15
C GLY A 90 6.95 -1.52 7.37
N VAL A 91 6.68 -2.64 8.05
CA VAL A 91 7.50 -3.12 9.18
C VAL A 91 8.93 -3.43 8.76
N THR A 92 9.12 -4.00 7.58
CA THR A 92 10.44 -4.32 7.04
C THR A 92 11.24 -3.05 6.78
N ILE A 93 10.63 -2.04 6.17
CA ILE A 93 11.26 -0.73 5.92
C ILE A 93 11.64 -0.05 7.24
N GLU A 94 10.72 -0.01 8.22
CA GLU A 94 11.03 0.57 9.53
C GLU A 94 12.19 -0.19 10.18
N ARG A 95 12.20 -1.52 10.16
CA ARG A 95 13.26 -2.31 10.83
C ARG A 95 14.61 -2.23 10.14
N VAL A 96 14.66 -2.22 8.81
CA VAL A 96 15.89 -2.31 8.02
C VAL A 96 16.46 -0.93 7.70
N ALA A 97 15.61 0.05 7.39
CA ALA A 97 16.05 1.37 6.95
C ALA A 97 16.02 2.40 8.09
N TYR A 98 14.86 2.62 8.70
CA TYR A 98 14.67 3.76 9.62
C TYR A 98 15.17 3.51 11.03
N ARG A 99 14.85 2.37 11.64
CA ARG A 99 15.21 2.02 13.02
C ARG A 99 16.73 2.03 13.26
N PRO A 100 17.59 1.52 12.36
CA PRO A 100 19.04 1.59 12.54
C PRO A 100 19.57 3.02 12.51
N LEU A 101 19.06 3.87 11.61
CA LEU A 101 19.46 5.28 11.52
C LEU A 101 19.08 6.06 12.78
N ARG A 102 17.85 5.84 13.27
CA ARG A 102 17.35 6.46 14.51
C ARG A 102 18.18 6.04 15.72
N ARG A 103 18.55 4.75 15.82
CA ARG A 103 19.38 4.22 16.92
C ARG A 103 20.80 4.79 16.91
N LYS A 104 21.35 5.09 15.74
CA LYS A 104 22.69 5.70 15.59
C LYS A 104 22.69 7.22 15.84
N GLY A 105 21.53 7.83 16.16
CA GLY A 105 21.44 9.27 16.37
C GLY A 105 21.66 10.10 15.11
N ALA A 106 21.39 9.54 13.92
CA ALA A 106 21.55 10.26 12.67
C ALA A 106 20.65 11.50 12.62
N SER A 107 21.15 12.59 12.02
CA SER A 107 20.35 13.81 11.80
C SER A 107 19.09 13.51 10.99
N ARG A 108 18.03 14.31 11.21
CA ARG A 108 16.72 14.16 10.53
C ARG A 108 16.85 14.10 9.01
N LEU A 109 17.80 14.85 8.44
CA LEU A 109 18.06 14.87 6.99
C LEU A 109 18.41 13.49 6.44
N TYR A 110 19.22 12.69 7.15
CA TYR A 110 19.59 11.36 6.70
C TYR A 110 18.39 10.42 6.65
N VAL A 111 17.47 10.52 7.63
CA VAL A 111 16.25 9.72 7.65
C VAL A 111 15.35 10.04 6.45
N VAL A 112 15.26 11.33 6.11
CA VAL A 112 14.47 11.81 4.96
C VAL A 112 15.07 11.31 3.63
N ILE A 113 16.39 11.37 3.46
CA ILE A 113 17.07 10.85 2.27
C ILE A 113 16.86 9.33 2.14
N THR A 114 16.99 8.60 3.26
CA THR A 114 16.70 7.15 3.27
C THR A 114 15.25 6.87 2.90
N ALA A 115 14.30 7.71 3.33
CA ALA A 115 12.89 7.55 2.96
C ALA A 115 12.65 7.73 1.46
N LEU A 116 13.26 8.74 0.84
CA LEU A 116 13.22 8.91 -0.61
C LEU A 116 13.80 7.71 -1.34
N MET A 117 14.96 7.21 -0.90
CA MET A 117 15.60 6.05 -1.53
C MET A 117 14.76 4.78 -1.38
N CYS A 118 14.15 4.55 -0.22
CA CYS A 118 13.23 3.43 -0.04
C CYS A 118 12.02 3.54 -0.97
N GLY A 119 11.46 4.75 -1.11
CA GLY A 119 10.36 5.02 -2.04
C GLY A 119 10.72 4.67 -3.49
N LEU A 120 11.82 5.21 -3.98
CA LEU A 120 12.33 4.93 -5.34
C LEU A 120 12.61 3.45 -5.57
N LEU A 121 13.16 2.73 -4.57
CA LEU A 121 13.37 1.28 -4.68
C LEU A 121 12.06 0.51 -4.82
N LEU A 122 11.03 0.89 -4.05
CA LEU A 122 9.70 0.27 -4.16
C LEU A 122 9.04 0.60 -5.50
N GLU A 123 9.12 1.86 -5.94
CA GLU A 123 8.57 2.33 -7.21
C GLU A 123 9.18 1.57 -8.39
N ASN A 124 10.52 1.61 -8.52
CA ASN A 124 11.22 0.95 -9.61
C ASN A 124 11.12 -0.58 -9.52
N GLY A 125 11.14 -1.15 -8.31
CA GLY A 125 10.98 -2.59 -8.12
C GLY A 125 9.60 -3.08 -8.58
N ASN A 126 8.55 -2.29 -8.34
CA ASN A 126 7.21 -2.62 -8.78
C ASN A 126 7.01 -2.43 -10.28
N LEU A 127 7.62 -1.41 -10.90
CA LEU A 127 7.57 -1.18 -12.34
C LEU A 127 8.34 -2.24 -13.16
N ALA A 128 9.23 -3.00 -12.52
CA ALA A 128 9.99 -4.08 -13.16
C ALA A 128 9.22 -5.42 -13.26
N LEU A 129 8.06 -5.55 -12.61
CA LEU A 129 7.19 -6.73 -12.61
C LEU A 129 6.15 -6.66 -13.73
#